data_AF-A0A7S2DND9-F1
#
_entry.id   AF-A0A7S2DND9-F1
#
_cell.length_a   1.000
_cell.length_b   1.000
_cell.length_c   1.000
_cell.angle_alpha   90.00
_cell.angle_beta   90.00
_cell.angle_gamma   90.00
#
_symmetry.space_group_name_H-M   'P 1'
#
loop_
_entity.id
_entity.type
_entity.pdbx_description
1 polymer ?
#
loop_
_entity_poly.entity_id
_entity_poly.type
_entity_poly.pdbx_seq_one_letter_code
_entity_poly.pdbx_strand_id
1 'polypeptide(L)'
;LLFRESGEVVFVARRHRRSMRKTRDNCYHDGEEATCIEEIWHSEIVVGSKIVHWSEWNQWLKVGAIPSMPLLSRWTGLRAPNNHGPWTNLCVREVYNSVNKTLTRLIVTGPEDPKVFQLNEGGSGPVDVAFSSYPPLGRHGCEEGKAVPQMYLASGIDVQQPDLLSTGNPLRCGVEDRAEKNWIPFKRAGELYVVYSIVPHVVMKVQRSGSCGSKVYSNFAPLTKLQAKNPGLVFSGSAQAIFVNDSEATPQLRRPHYLALFHVKDPRTS
;
A
#
# COMPACT_ATOMS: atom_id res chain seq x y z
N LEU A 1 -6.95 2.88 8.50
CA LEU A 1 -7.52 3.62 9.66
C LEU A 1 -6.70 3.28 10.88
N LEU A 2 -6.21 4.27 11.62
CA LEU A 2 -5.56 4.04 12.91
C LEU A 2 -6.44 4.62 14.01
N PHE A 3 -6.75 3.81 15.01
CA PHE A 3 -7.58 4.18 16.15
C PHE A 3 -6.67 4.55 17.32
N ARG A 4 -6.94 5.69 17.96
CA ARG A 4 -6.19 6.19 19.12
C ARG A 4 -7.05 6.16 20.37
N GLU A 5 -6.39 6.10 21.52
CA GLU A 5 -7.04 6.05 22.84
C GLU A 5 -7.89 7.29 23.13
N SER A 6 -7.57 8.43 22.51
CA SER A 6 -8.35 9.67 22.59
C SER A 6 -9.71 9.62 21.89
N GLY A 7 -10.04 8.52 21.19
CA GLY A 7 -11.20 8.43 20.30
C GLY A 7 -10.94 9.09 18.92
N GLU A 8 -9.73 9.59 18.69
CA GLU A 8 -9.29 10.05 17.38
C GLU A 8 -9.08 8.86 16.43
N VAL A 9 -9.62 8.98 15.22
CA VAL A 9 -9.36 8.09 14.10
C VAL A 9 -8.54 8.83 13.06
N VAL A 10 -7.39 8.26 12.71
CA VAL A 10 -6.55 8.72 11.60
C VAL A 10 -6.95 8.00 10.32
N PHE A 11 -7.24 8.80 9.30
CA PHE A 11 -7.63 8.38 7.97
C PHE A 11 -6.45 8.56 7.03
N VAL A 12 -6.10 7.49 6.34
CA VAL A 12 -5.16 7.51 5.23
C VAL A 12 -5.81 6.74 4.10
N ALA A 13 -5.95 7.37 2.94
CA ALA A 13 -6.63 6.81 1.80
C ALA A 13 -5.90 7.14 0.51
N ARG A 14 -6.15 6.34 -0.51
CA ARG A 14 -5.70 6.62 -1.87
C ARG A 14 -6.78 7.42 -2.61
N ARG A 15 -6.46 8.62 -3.08
CA ARG A 15 -7.26 9.28 -4.10
C ARG A 15 -6.72 8.89 -5.47
N HIS A 16 -7.60 8.44 -6.35
CA HIS A 16 -7.19 7.98 -7.66
C HIS A 16 -8.13 8.41 -8.77
N ARG A 17 -7.59 8.58 -9.97
CA ARG A 17 -8.32 8.83 -11.21
C ARG A 17 -7.60 8.16 -12.36
N ARG A 18 -8.34 7.55 -13.28
CA ARG A 18 -7.78 6.98 -14.51
C ARG A 18 -8.04 7.92 -15.68
N SER A 19 -7.07 8.03 -16.57
CA SER A 19 -7.24 8.69 -17.86
C SER A 19 -6.40 7.97 -18.91
N MET A 20 -6.86 7.98 -20.14
CA MET A 20 -6.13 7.44 -21.28
C MET A 20 -5.88 8.58 -22.28
N ARG A 21 -4.68 8.64 -22.86
CA ARG A 21 -4.40 9.55 -23.97
C ARG A 21 -3.51 8.89 -25.00
N LYS A 22 -3.75 9.21 -26.29
CA LYS A 22 -2.81 8.90 -27.36
C LYS A 22 -1.72 9.98 -27.38
N THR A 23 -0.45 9.57 -27.38
CA THR A 23 0.67 10.51 -27.52
C THR A 23 0.56 11.18 -28.89
N ARG A 24 0.61 12.52 -28.94
CA ARG A 24 0.13 13.27 -30.10
C ARG A 24 0.95 13.08 -31.35
N ASP A 25 2.28 12.87 -31.28
CA ASP A 25 3.15 12.66 -32.45
C ASP A 25 4.45 11.91 -32.11
N ASN A 26 5.12 11.35 -33.14
CA ASN A 26 6.51 10.84 -33.14
C ASN A 26 6.86 9.86 -32.01
N CYS A 27 6.06 8.81 -31.87
CA CYS A 27 6.42 7.73 -30.97
C CYS A 27 7.12 6.60 -31.71
N TYR A 28 8.23 6.14 -31.13
CA TYR A 28 9.03 5.06 -31.67
C TYR A 28 9.23 3.98 -30.62
N HIS A 29 9.32 2.74 -31.08
CA HIS A 29 9.78 1.59 -30.30
C HIS A 29 10.87 0.90 -31.12
N ASP A 30 12.07 0.76 -30.53
CA ASP A 30 13.25 0.19 -31.20
C ASP A 30 13.56 0.80 -32.58
N GLY A 31 13.33 2.10 -32.73
CA GLY A 31 13.58 2.84 -33.97
C GLY A 31 12.45 2.76 -35.00
N GLU A 32 11.41 1.96 -34.77
CA GLU A 32 10.23 1.89 -35.64
C GLU A 32 9.10 2.78 -35.14
N GLU A 33 8.36 3.40 -36.08
CA GLU A 33 7.17 4.19 -35.74
C GLU A 33 6.08 3.31 -35.10
N ALA A 34 5.54 3.79 -33.98
CA ALA A 34 4.53 3.10 -33.19
C ALA A 34 3.39 4.04 -32.78
N THR A 35 2.19 3.48 -32.63
CA THR A 35 1.08 4.16 -31.93
C THR A 35 1.32 4.10 -30.44
N CYS A 36 1.39 5.24 -29.75
CA CYS A 36 1.59 5.27 -28.30
C CYS A 36 0.35 5.64 -27.54
N ILE A 37 0.00 4.77 -26.59
CA ILE A 37 -1.14 4.93 -25.69
C ILE A 37 -0.59 5.05 -24.27
N GLU A 38 -0.95 6.13 -23.59
CA GLU A 38 -0.63 6.32 -22.18
C GLU A 38 -1.87 6.02 -21.34
N GLU A 39 -1.77 4.98 -20.52
CA GLU A 39 -2.72 4.66 -19.47
C GLU A 39 -2.24 5.30 -18.16
N ILE A 40 -2.87 6.40 -17.78
CA ILE A 40 -2.42 7.21 -16.64
C ILE A 40 -3.30 6.91 -15.43
N TRP A 41 -2.66 6.41 -14.38
CA TRP A 41 -3.23 6.15 -13.08
C TRP A 41 -2.77 7.27 -12.14
N HIS A 42 -3.56 8.33 -12.09
CA HIS A 42 -3.34 9.42 -11.15
C HIS A 42 -3.53 8.85 -9.75
N SER A 43 -2.48 8.87 -8.94
CA SER A 43 -2.50 8.35 -7.58
C SER A 43 -1.84 9.32 -6.62
N GLU A 44 -2.49 9.53 -5.48
CA GLU A 44 -1.96 10.28 -4.36
C GLU A 44 -2.53 9.74 -3.05
N ILE A 45 -1.77 9.88 -1.98
CA ILE A 45 -2.24 9.58 -0.64
C ILE A 45 -2.81 10.86 -0.03
N VAL A 46 -4.00 10.74 0.54
CA VAL A 46 -4.63 11.77 1.35
C VAL A 46 -4.69 11.34 2.81
N VAL A 47 -4.47 12.28 3.72
CA VAL A 47 -4.42 12.07 5.16
C VAL A 47 -5.35 13.04 5.88
N GLY A 48 -5.82 12.64 7.06
CA GLY A 48 -6.55 13.50 7.98
C GLY A 48 -6.93 12.73 9.23
N SER A 49 -7.54 13.41 10.20
CA SER A 49 -8.05 12.77 11.40
C SER A 49 -9.33 13.40 11.91
N LYS A 50 -10.07 12.64 12.71
CA LYS A 50 -11.31 13.07 13.34
C LYS A 50 -11.52 12.34 14.67
N ILE A 51 -11.97 13.06 15.69
CA ILE A 51 -12.55 12.43 16.89
C ILE A 51 -13.92 11.87 16.50
N VAL A 52 -14.10 10.55 16.62
CA VAL A 52 -15.36 9.88 16.26
C VAL A 52 -16.10 9.51 17.53
N HIS A 53 -17.23 10.16 17.77
CA HIS A 53 -18.05 9.90 18.96
C HIS A 53 -18.86 8.61 18.81
N TRP A 54 -19.32 8.04 19.93
CA TRP A 54 -20.08 6.78 19.94
C TRP A 54 -21.36 6.81 19.09
N SER A 55 -22.04 7.96 19.04
CA SER A 55 -23.21 8.16 18.18
C SER A 55 -22.86 8.02 16.69
N GLU A 56 -21.73 8.58 16.26
CA GLU A 56 -21.22 8.47 14.90
C GLU A 56 -20.75 7.05 14.58
N TRP A 57 -20.11 6.36 15.54
CA TRP A 57 -19.76 4.95 15.42
C TRP A 57 -20.99 4.07 15.19
N ASN A 58 -22.01 4.24 16.02
CA ASN A 58 -23.26 3.49 15.88
C ASN A 58 -23.92 3.74 14.53
N GLN A 59 -23.88 4.97 14.03
CA GLN A 59 -24.40 5.28 12.71
C GLN A 59 -23.56 4.60 11.63
N TRP A 60 -22.23 4.73 11.68
CA TRP A 60 -21.33 4.12 10.71
C TRP A 60 -21.54 2.60 10.63
N LEU A 61 -21.61 1.92 11.78
CA LEU A 61 -21.84 0.47 11.82
C LEU A 61 -23.21 0.06 11.27
N LYS A 62 -24.24 0.90 11.42
CA LYS A 62 -25.60 0.61 10.93
C LYS A 62 -25.78 0.86 9.44
N VAL A 63 -25.23 1.95 8.92
CA VAL A 63 -25.51 2.41 7.55
C VAL A 63 -24.31 2.30 6.60
N GLY A 64 -23.14 1.93 7.12
CA GLY A 64 -21.91 1.82 6.34
C GLY A 64 -21.26 3.17 5.99
N ALA A 65 -21.75 4.29 6.54
CA ALA A 65 -21.22 5.63 6.28
C ALA A 65 -21.06 6.47 7.56
N ILE A 66 -19.95 7.19 7.66
CA ILE A 66 -19.77 8.25 8.66
C ILE A 66 -20.59 9.48 8.22
N PRO A 67 -21.29 10.16 9.14
CA PRO A 67 -22.13 11.33 8.81
C PRO A 67 -21.34 12.50 8.21
N SER A 68 -20.12 12.70 8.70
CA SER A 68 -19.23 13.76 8.23
C SER A 68 -17.79 13.27 8.24
N MET A 69 -17.22 13.07 7.05
CA MET A 69 -15.82 12.70 6.89
C MET A 69 -14.92 13.88 7.28
N PRO A 70 -13.72 13.63 7.87
CA PRO A 70 -12.74 14.70 8.02
C PRO A 70 -12.35 15.29 6.66
N LEU A 71 -11.88 16.53 6.68
CA LEU A 71 -11.17 17.07 5.55
C LEU A 71 -9.88 16.25 5.35
N LEU A 72 -9.77 15.62 4.18
CA LEU A 72 -8.58 14.86 3.79
C LEU A 72 -7.69 15.73 2.90
N SER A 73 -6.47 15.95 3.35
CA SER A 73 -5.46 16.75 2.66
C SER A 73 -4.47 15.86 1.92
N ARG A 74 -3.97 16.34 0.78
CA ARG A 74 -2.92 15.62 0.03
C ARG A 74 -1.64 15.57 0.87
N TRP A 75 -1.02 14.41 0.97
CA TRP A 75 0.29 14.26 1.60
C TRP A 75 1.40 14.68 0.62
N THR A 76 1.69 15.99 0.59
CA THR A 76 2.64 16.63 -0.35
C THR A 76 4.08 16.63 0.16
N GLY A 77 4.29 16.33 1.43
CA GLY A 77 5.60 16.26 2.08
C GLY A 77 6.43 15.01 1.74
N LEU A 78 5.83 14.00 1.09
CA LEU A 78 6.53 12.76 0.74
C LEU A 78 7.67 13.02 -0.26
N ARG A 79 8.86 12.52 0.09
CA ARG A 79 10.08 12.58 -0.73
C ARG A 79 10.62 11.19 -1.03
N ALA A 80 11.16 11.07 -2.23
CA ALA A 80 11.96 9.91 -2.62
C ALA A 80 13.30 9.93 -1.82
N PRO A 81 13.86 8.75 -1.51
CA PRO A 81 15.13 8.67 -0.77
C PRO A 81 16.26 9.30 -1.58
N ASN A 82 17.37 9.68 -0.93
CA ASN A 82 18.60 10.20 -1.56
C ASN A 82 18.45 11.49 -2.39
N ASN A 83 17.57 12.42 -1.99
CA ASN A 83 17.36 13.72 -2.64
C ASN A 83 16.80 13.64 -4.08
N HIS A 84 16.07 12.59 -4.42
CA HIS A 84 15.39 12.46 -5.72
C HIS A 84 14.15 13.37 -5.87
N GLY A 85 13.88 14.23 -4.88
CA GLY A 85 12.80 15.21 -4.91
C GLY A 85 11.43 14.66 -4.51
N PRO A 86 10.34 15.33 -4.92
CA PRO A 86 8.97 14.89 -4.68
C PRO A 86 8.66 13.52 -5.31
N TRP A 87 7.69 12.80 -4.72
CA TRP A 87 7.26 11.48 -5.19
C TRP A 87 6.32 11.54 -6.40
N THR A 88 6.80 12.01 -7.57
CA THR A 88 5.95 12.26 -8.75
C THR A 88 6.50 11.73 -10.08
N ASN A 89 7.82 11.54 -10.19
CA ASN A 89 8.46 11.01 -11.39
C ASN A 89 8.82 9.54 -11.14
N LEU A 90 7.92 8.62 -11.48
CA LEU A 90 8.08 7.19 -11.19
C LEU A 90 8.41 6.40 -12.45
N CYS A 91 8.94 5.19 -12.27
CA CYS A 91 9.16 4.24 -13.35
C CYS A 91 7.86 3.91 -14.10
N VAL A 92 7.97 3.85 -15.42
CA VAL A 92 6.87 3.58 -16.35
C VAL A 92 7.01 2.15 -16.85
N ARG A 93 5.90 1.40 -16.88
CA ARG A 93 5.87 0.07 -17.50
C ARG A 93 5.41 0.21 -18.93
N GLU A 94 6.13 -0.40 -19.85
CA GLU A 94 5.80 -0.39 -21.28
C GLU A 94 5.45 -1.80 -21.75
N VAL A 95 4.49 -1.89 -22.67
CA VAL A 95 4.11 -3.14 -23.34
C VAL A 95 3.93 -2.84 -24.82
N TYR A 96 4.74 -3.48 -25.67
CA TYR A 96 4.63 -3.34 -27.11
C TYR A 96 3.84 -4.51 -27.71
N ASN A 97 2.88 -4.20 -28.57
CA ASN A 97 2.17 -5.15 -29.41
C ASN A 97 2.64 -5.00 -30.85
N SER A 98 3.40 -5.99 -31.33
CA SER A 98 3.98 -5.99 -32.68
C SER A 98 2.95 -6.13 -33.80
N VAL A 99 1.79 -6.75 -33.53
CA VAL A 99 0.76 -7.01 -34.55
C VAL A 99 0.12 -5.70 -35.02
N ASN A 100 -0.12 -4.77 -34.11
CA ASN A 100 -0.78 -3.48 -34.40
C ASN A 100 0.15 -2.28 -34.17
N LYS A 101 1.46 -2.52 -34.03
CA LYS A 101 2.50 -1.51 -33.78
C LYS A 101 2.13 -0.53 -32.67
N THR A 102 1.58 -1.03 -31.57
CA THR A 102 1.11 -0.18 -30.46
C THR A 102 1.99 -0.37 -29.23
N LEU A 103 2.54 0.73 -28.71
CA LEU A 103 3.24 0.79 -27.43
C LEU A 103 2.32 1.38 -26.36
N THR A 104 1.95 0.56 -25.37
CA THR A 104 1.15 1.00 -24.23
C THR A 104 2.06 1.30 -23.04
N ARG A 105 1.97 2.51 -22.51
CA ARG A 105 2.68 2.97 -21.31
C ARG A 105 1.74 3.09 -20.13
N LEU A 106 2.02 2.34 -19.06
CA LEU A 106 1.33 2.51 -17.78
C LEU A 106 2.10 3.52 -16.92
N ILE A 107 1.48 4.69 -16.72
CA ILE A 107 2.03 5.79 -15.94
C ILE A 107 1.29 5.88 -14.61
N VAL A 108 1.97 5.63 -13.50
CA VAL A 108 1.42 5.86 -12.14
C VAL A 108 2.07 7.13 -11.57
N THR A 109 1.26 8.10 -11.15
CA THR A 109 1.78 9.44 -10.80
C THR A 109 2.20 9.59 -9.34
N GLY A 110 2.08 8.54 -8.52
CA GLY A 110 2.33 8.65 -7.09
C GLY A 110 2.13 7.34 -6.32
N PRO A 111 2.19 7.40 -4.98
CA PRO A 111 2.05 6.23 -4.13
C PRO A 111 0.61 5.68 -4.13
N GLU A 112 0.50 4.38 -3.84
CA GLU A 112 -0.73 3.60 -3.82
C GLU A 112 -0.88 2.82 -2.50
N ASP A 113 -2.10 2.36 -2.25
CA ASP A 113 -2.45 1.37 -1.21
C ASP A 113 -1.83 1.63 0.19
N PRO A 114 -2.08 2.83 0.77
CA PRO A 114 -1.51 3.19 2.06
C PRO A 114 -2.08 2.35 3.21
N LYS A 115 -1.23 2.08 4.20
CA LYS A 115 -1.52 1.34 5.43
C LYS A 115 -0.92 2.12 6.59
N VAL A 116 -1.79 2.62 7.46
CA VAL A 116 -1.39 3.52 8.55
C VAL A 116 -1.29 2.78 9.88
N PHE A 117 -0.23 3.04 10.63
CA PHE A 117 0.02 2.49 11.96
C PHE A 117 0.90 3.45 12.77
N GLN A 118 1.22 3.10 14.01
CA GLN A 118 2.06 3.90 14.88
C GLN A 118 3.06 2.99 15.61
N LEU A 119 4.34 3.16 15.33
CA LEU A 119 5.39 2.35 15.94
C LEU A 119 5.78 2.86 17.32
N ASN A 120 5.80 4.18 17.53
CA ASN A 120 6.06 4.79 18.84
C ASN A 120 4.98 4.40 19.85
N GLU A 121 5.37 4.23 21.11
CA GLU A 121 4.43 4.04 22.23
C GLU A 121 3.90 5.40 22.69
N GLY A 122 2.62 5.48 23.07
CA GLY A 122 2.01 6.73 23.59
C GLY A 122 0.74 7.23 22.88
N GLY A 123 0.20 6.50 21.90
CA GLY A 123 -1.16 6.70 21.34
C GLY A 123 -1.46 8.04 20.64
N SER A 124 -0.56 9.03 20.77
CA SER A 124 -0.65 10.40 20.28
C SER A 124 0.65 10.75 19.56
N GLY A 125 0.59 11.61 18.53
CA GLY A 125 1.77 12.06 17.78
C GLY A 125 1.83 11.59 16.32
N PRO A 126 3.01 11.57 15.69
CA PRO A 126 3.14 11.20 14.29
C PRO A 126 2.80 9.74 13.99
N VAL A 127 2.36 9.48 12.76
CA VAL A 127 2.05 8.13 12.26
C VAL A 127 3.11 7.61 11.30
N ASP A 128 3.06 6.31 11.07
CA ASP A 128 3.83 5.61 10.05
C ASP A 128 2.87 5.13 8.95
N VAL A 129 3.30 5.22 7.70
CA VAL A 129 2.54 4.75 6.53
C VAL A 129 3.40 3.84 5.69
N ALA A 130 2.97 2.58 5.55
CA ALA A 130 3.45 1.69 4.50
C ALA A 130 2.58 1.86 3.25
N PHE A 131 3.19 1.86 2.07
CA PHE A 131 2.49 2.05 0.80
C PHE A 131 3.20 1.30 -0.32
N SER A 132 2.49 1.01 -1.42
CA SER A 132 3.12 0.48 -2.63
C SER A 132 3.31 1.60 -3.65
N SER A 133 4.38 1.59 -4.41
CA SER A 133 4.55 2.55 -5.51
C SER A 133 5.49 1.99 -6.56
N TYR A 134 5.43 2.52 -7.77
CA TYR A 134 6.52 2.32 -8.71
C TYR A 134 7.77 3.05 -8.18
N PRO A 135 8.98 2.51 -8.39
CA PRO A 135 10.20 3.17 -7.95
C PRO A 135 10.30 4.59 -8.50
N PRO A 136 10.75 5.57 -7.69
CA PRO A 136 11.11 6.88 -8.20
C PRO A 136 12.17 6.77 -9.28
N LEU A 137 12.00 7.54 -10.35
CA LEU A 137 12.95 7.64 -11.46
C LEU A 137 14.30 8.09 -10.91
N GLY A 138 15.33 7.29 -11.15
CA GLY A 138 16.70 7.64 -10.82
C GLY A 138 17.29 8.64 -11.81
N ARG A 139 18.50 9.15 -11.53
CA ARG A 139 19.25 9.97 -12.50
C ARG A 139 19.52 9.23 -13.82
N HIS A 140 19.65 7.91 -13.76
CA HIS A 140 19.96 7.04 -14.90
C HIS A 140 18.71 6.39 -15.51
N GLY A 141 17.52 6.90 -15.21
CA GLY A 141 16.27 6.28 -15.63
C GLY A 141 15.85 5.13 -14.73
N CYS A 142 15.11 4.18 -15.29
CA CYS A 142 14.67 2.96 -14.62
C CYS A 142 15.46 1.79 -15.16
N GLU A 143 16.06 1.01 -14.26
CA GLU A 143 16.70 -0.24 -14.64
C GLU A 143 15.67 -1.24 -15.17
N GLU A 144 16.11 -2.13 -16.05
CA GLU A 144 15.29 -3.22 -16.58
C GLU A 144 14.71 -4.07 -15.43
N GLY A 145 13.44 -4.46 -15.54
CA GLY A 145 12.74 -5.20 -14.50
C GLY A 145 12.26 -4.37 -13.30
N LYS A 146 12.76 -3.14 -13.09
CA LYS A 146 12.34 -2.27 -11.97
C LYS A 146 11.07 -1.46 -12.23
N ALA A 147 10.44 -1.65 -13.38
CA ALA A 147 9.13 -1.06 -13.71
C ALA A 147 7.96 -1.88 -13.13
N VAL A 148 8.06 -2.25 -11.86
CA VAL A 148 7.03 -2.96 -11.10
C VAL A 148 6.81 -2.25 -9.75
N PRO A 149 5.61 -2.29 -9.16
CA PRO A 149 5.39 -1.68 -7.86
C PRO A 149 6.21 -2.40 -6.78
N GLN A 150 6.75 -1.62 -5.85
CA GLN A 150 7.53 -2.06 -4.68
C GLN A 150 6.89 -1.50 -3.41
N MET A 151 7.20 -2.08 -2.25
CA MET A 151 6.70 -1.58 -0.96
C MET A 151 7.66 -0.56 -0.33
N TYR A 152 7.09 0.46 0.31
CA TYR A 152 7.80 1.56 0.95
C TYR A 152 7.24 1.84 2.35
N LEU A 153 8.06 2.45 3.20
CA LEU A 153 7.70 2.91 4.52
C LEU A 153 8.15 4.35 4.73
N ALA A 154 7.21 5.20 5.12
CA ALA A 154 7.50 6.52 5.65
C ALA A 154 7.06 6.61 7.11
N SER A 155 7.91 7.23 7.93
CA SER A 155 7.70 7.41 9.36
C SER A 155 7.61 8.88 9.71
N GLY A 156 6.97 9.16 10.85
CA GLY A 156 6.95 10.53 11.40
C GLY A 156 5.99 11.48 10.69
N ILE A 157 4.91 10.94 10.09
CA ILE A 157 3.94 11.75 9.34
C ILE A 157 3.00 12.43 10.33
N ASP A 158 2.99 13.76 10.32
CA ASP A 158 1.95 14.56 10.98
C ASP A 158 0.77 14.75 10.03
N VAL A 159 -0.40 14.21 10.40
CA VAL A 159 -1.60 14.28 9.57
C VAL A 159 -2.25 15.67 9.55
N GLN A 160 -1.86 16.55 10.48
CA GLN A 160 -2.27 17.96 10.49
C GLN A 160 -1.33 18.84 9.66
N GLN A 161 -0.11 18.36 9.38
CA GLN A 161 0.91 19.05 8.59
C GLN A 161 1.40 18.15 7.44
N PRO A 162 0.53 17.83 6.46
CA PRO A 162 0.81 16.85 5.40
C PRO A 162 1.87 17.32 4.39
N ASP A 163 2.29 18.58 4.46
CA ASP A 163 3.37 19.18 3.69
C ASP A 163 4.75 19.01 4.36
N LEU A 164 4.78 18.67 5.66
CA LEU A 164 6.01 18.38 6.39
C LEU A 164 6.77 17.23 5.73
N LEU A 165 8.07 17.43 5.56
CA LEU A 165 8.93 16.48 4.88
C LEU A 165 8.94 15.12 5.58
N SER A 166 8.72 14.08 4.78
CA SER A 166 8.81 12.69 5.18
C SER A 166 9.43 11.89 4.04
N THR A 167 10.24 10.90 4.37
CA THR A 167 10.97 10.11 3.36
C THR A 167 10.37 8.72 3.26
N GLY A 168 10.05 8.29 2.04
CA GLY A 168 9.64 6.93 1.74
C GLY A 168 10.85 6.02 1.54
N ASN A 169 11.11 5.12 2.48
CA ASN A 169 12.21 4.15 2.38
C ASN A 169 11.72 2.85 1.73
N PRO A 170 12.43 2.31 0.71
CA PRO A 170 12.07 1.03 0.11
C PRO A 170 12.21 -0.10 1.13
N LEU A 171 11.22 -0.99 1.19
CA LEU A 171 11.27 -2.19 1.99
C LEU A 171 11.99 -3.29 1.21
N ARG A 172 13.25 -3.57 1.56
CA ARG A 172 14.11 -4.53 0.85
C ARG A 172 13.86 -5.98 1.27
N CYS A 173 12.58 -6.35 1.41
CA CYS A 173 12.19 -7.65 1.99
C CYS A 173 11.90 -8.72 0.94
N GLY A 174 11.42 -8.31 -0.25
CA GLY A 174 11.12 -9.22 -1.34
C GLY A 174 12.12 -9.12 -2.47
N VAL A 175 11.62 -9.11 -3.71
CA VAL A 175 12.45 -9.25 -4.92
C VAL A 175 12.12 -8.08 -5.85
N GLU A 176 13.15 -7.35 -6.29
CA GLU A 176 12.99 -6.07 -6.97
C GLU A 176 12.28 -6.17 -8.34
N ASP A 177 12.26 -7.36 -8.95
CA ASP A 177 11.64 -7.64 -10.26
C ASP A 177 10.19 -8.17 -10.14
N ARG A 178 9.74 -8.46 -8.92
CA ARG A 178 8.38 -8.94 -8.65
C ARG A 178 7.54 -7.79 -8.13
N ALA A 179 6.38 -7.58 -8.74
CA ALA A 179 5.39 -6.63 -8.24
C ALA A 179 5.03 -6.94 -6.77
N GLU A 180 5.44 -6.04 -5.88
CA GLU A 180 5.11 -6.06 -4.47
C GLU A 180 3.95 -5.11 -4.21
N LYS A 181 2.88 -5.69 -3.71
CA LYS A 181 1.68 -4.97 -3.30
C LYS A 181 1.12 -5.69 -2.09
N ASN A 182 0.22 -5.04 -1.37
CA ASN A 182 -0.68 -5.74 -0.46
C ASN A 182 -0.03 -6.38 0.78
N TRP A 183 1.21 -6.02 1.15
CA TRP A 183 1.79 -6.50 2.40
C TRP A 183 1.02 -5.97 3.60
N ILE A 184 0.81 -6.80 4.62
CA ILE A 184 -0.02 -6.45 5.78
C ILE A 184 0.90 -6.08 6.95
N PRO A 185 1.08 -4.80 7.30
CA PRO A 185 1.88 -4.41 8.44
C PRO A 185 1.13 -4.68 9.74
N PHE A 186 1.90 -5.04 10.78
CA PHE A 186 1.42 -5.16 12.16
C PHE A 186 2.57 -4.94 13.15
N LYS A 187 2.25 -4.40 14.33
CA LYS A 187 3.23 -4.13 15.39
C LYS A 187 3.16 -5.23 16.44
N ARG A 188 4.28 -5.82 16.84
CA ARG A 188 4.38 -6.77 17.96
C ARG A 188 5.60 -6.45 18.82
N ALA A 189 5.39 -6.22 20.13
CA ALA A 189 6.45 -5.89 21.09
C ALA A 189 7.36 -4.73 20.62
N GLY A 190 6.75 -3.59 20.26
CA GLY A 190 7.50 -2.41 19.79
C GLY A 190 7.97 -2.46 18.34
N GLU A 191 7.95 -3.64 17.71
CA GLU A 191 8.61 -3.90 16.42
C GLU A 191 7.61 -4.01 15.26
N LEU A 192 8.03 -3.58 14.07
CA LEU A 192 7.24 -3.71 12.84
C LEU A 192 7.45 -5.08 12.20
N TYR A 193 6.34 -5.72 11.86
CA TYR A 193 6.30 -6.92 11.04
C TYR A 193 5.39 -6.71 9.84
N VAL A 194 5.65 -7.44 8.78
CA VAL A 194 4.79 -7.48 7.59
C VAL A 194 4.46 -8.93 7.24
N VAL A 195 3.21 -9.20 6.91
CA VAL A 195 2.84 -10.42 6.17
C VAL A 195 3.18 -10.16 4.71
N TYR A 196 4.28 -10.76 4.26
CA TYR A 196 4.81 -10.67 2.90
C TYR A 196 4.00 -11.53 1.92
N SER A 197 3.59 -12.72 2.37
CA SER A 197 2.78 -13.66 1.61
C SER A 197 1.75 -14.30 2.54
N ILE A 198 0.52 -14.46 2.05
CA ILE A 198 -0.55 -15.14 2.80
C ILE A 198 -0.45 -16.65 2.64
N VAL A 199 -0.19 -17.13 1.41
CA VAL A 199 -0.02 -18.55 1.08
C VAL A 199 1.17 -18.71 0.13
N PRO A 200 2.31 -19.33 0.55
CA PRO A 200 2.60 -19.75 1.92
C PRO A 200 2.61 -18.53 2.87
N HIS A 201 2.30 -18.76 4.15
CA HIS A 201 2.26 -17.67 5.12
C HIS A 201 3.67 -17.30 5.56
N VAL A 202 4.11 -16.11 5.14
CA VAL A 202 5.47 -15.59 5.37
C VAL A 202 5.38 -14.23 6.04
N VAL A 203 6.01 -14.15 7.21
CA VAL A 203 6.11 -12.92 8.01
C VAL A 203 7.57 -12.48 8.05
N MET A 204 7.81 -11.18 7.98
CA MET A 204 9.15 -10.61 8.11
C MET A 204 9.15 -9.47 9.12
N LYS A 205 10.22 -9.37 9.91
CA LYS A 205 10.50 -8.18 10.72
C LYS A 205 11.07 -7.10 9.80
N VAL A 206 10.63 -5.86 9.97
CA VAL A 206 11.01 -4.72 9.13
C VAL A 206 11.51 -3.58 10.01
N GLN A 207 12.64 -2.98 9.67
CA GLN A 207 13.14 -1.78 10.33
C GLN A 207 12.61 -0.52 9.63
N ARG A 208 12.59 0.62 10.33
CA ARG A 208 12.18 1.91 9.73
C ARG A 208 13.06 2.36 8.56
N SER A 209 14.31 1.89 8.51
CA SER A 209 15.23 2.09 7.40
C SER A 209 14.83 1.32 6.12
N GLY A 210 13.85 0.43 6.22
CA GLY A 210 13.43 -0.47 5.14
C GLY A 210 14.24 -1.76 5.05
N SER A 211 15.20 -2.00 5.96
CA SER A 211 15.89 -3.28 6.06
C SER A 211 14.98 -4.35 6.68
N CYS A 212 15.23 -5.61 6.33
CA CYS A 212 14.36 -6.72 6.71
C CYS A 212 15.16 -7.82 7.42
N GLY A 213 14.57 -8.38 8.47
CA GLY A 213 15.12 -9.50 9.21
C GLY A 213 14.80 -10.85 8.58
N SER A 214 15.04 -11.91 9.34
CA SER A 214 14.73 -13.28 8.93
C SER A 214 13.25 -13.49 8.61
N LYS A 215 12.99 -14.35 7.61
CA LYS A 215 11.65 -14.80 7.24
C LYS A 215 11.16 -15.83 8.25
N VAL A 216 9.95 -15.62 8.77
CA VAL A 216 9.24 -16.59 9.61
C VAL A 216 8.14 -17.22 8.77
N TYR A 217 8.20 -18.54 8.65
CA TYR A 217 7.17 -19.32 7.99
C TYR A 217 6.21 -19.83 9.05
N SER A 218 4.92 -19.66 8.81
CA SER A 218 3.93 -20.39 9.57
C SER A 218 2.95 -21.07 8.63
N ASN A 219 2.15 -21.98 9.19
CA ASN A 219 1.09 -22.63 8.46
C ASN A 219 -0.24 -22.27 9.13
N PHE A 220 -1.18 -21.78 8.34
CA PHE A 220 -2.57 -21.65 8.76
C PHE A 220 -3.39 -22.65 7.96
N ALA A 221 -3.59 -23.83 8.55
CA ALA A 221 -4.20 -24.97 7.88
C ALA A 221 -5.52 -24.66 7.14
N PRO A 222 -6.42 -23.79 7.64
CA PRO A 222 -7.63 -23.42 6.89
C PRO A 222 -7.34 -22.76 5.54
N LEU A 223 -6.38 -21.82 5.45
CA LEU A 223 -6.01 -21.17 4.19
C LEU A 223 -5.30 -22.14 3.24
N THR A 224 -4.39 -22.96 3.77
CA THR A 224 -3.71 -24.00 2.97
C THR A 224 -4.71 -25.00 2.38
N LYS A 225 -5.72 -25.42 3.15
CA LYS A 225 -6.81 -26.27 2.67
C LYS A 225 -7.68 -25.57 1.62
N LEU A 226 -7.96 -24.28 1.81
CA LEU A 226 -8.75 -23.50 0.85
C LEU A 226 -8.02 -23.35 -0.49
N GLN A 227 -6.71 -23.08 -0.46
CA GLN A 227 -5.86 -23.05 -1.66
C GLN A 227 -5.79 -24.42 -2.34
N ALA A 228 -5.60 -25.50 -1.56
CA ALA A 228 -5.53 -26.85 -2.12
C ALA A 228 -6.85 -27.27 -2.82
N LYS A 229 -8.00 -26.88 -2.26
CA LYS A 229 -9.31 -27.11 -2.90
C LYS A 229 -9.55 -26.26 -4.13
N ASN A 230 -8.87 -25.11 -4.25
CA ASN A 230 -9.06 -24.17 -5.35
C ASN A 230 -7.70 -23.64 -5.82
N PRO A 231 -6.91 -24.47 -6.53
CA PRO A 231 -5.52 -24.15 -6.87
C PRO A 231 -5.37 -22.88 -7.71
N GLY A 232 -6.42 -22.44 -8.39
CA GLY A 232 -6.44 -21.18 -9.14
C GLY A 232 -6.65 -19.92 -8.30
N LEU A 233 -7.08 -20.00 -7.03
CA LEU A 233 -7.32 -18.80 -6.23
C LEU A 233 -6.02 -18.10 -5.85
N VAL A 234 -6.05 -16.77 -5.86
CA VAL A 234 -4.95 -15.92 -5.40
C VAL A 234 -5.40 -15.14 -4.17
N PHE A 235 -4.63 -15.23 -3.10
CA PHE A 235 -4.84 -14.48 -1.86
C PHE A 235 -3.89 -13.29 -1.80
N SER A 236 -4.44 -12.09 -1.56
CA SER A 236 -3.65 -10.87 -1.39
C SER A 236 -4.14 -10.08 -0.19
N GLY A 237 -3.24 -9.49 0.60
CA GLY A 237 -3.65 -8.62 1.70
C GLY A 237 -4.36 -7.37 1.19
N SER A 238 -5.23 -6.75 1.98
CA SER A 238 -5.88 -5.50 1.57
C SER A 238 -5.69 -4.38 2.57
N ALA A 239 -5.65 -4.72 3.86
CA ALA A 239 -5.56 -3.75 4.96
C ALA A 239 -4.27 -3.92 5.77
N GLN A 240 -4.10 -3.08 6.79
CA GLN A 240 -3.24 -3.36 7.95
C GLN A 240 -3.89 -4.40 8.87
N ALA A 241 -3.10 -5.09 9.69
CA ALA A 241 -3.66 -5.93 10.75
C ALA A 241 -3.97 -5.08 11.99
N ILE A 242 -5.13 -5.33 12.60
CA ILE A 242 -5.58 -4.68 13.82
C ILE A 242 -5.35 -5.63 14.99
N PHE A 243 -4.69 -5.15 16.05
CA PHE A 243 -4.53 -5.90 17.28
C PHE A 243 -5.82 -5.85 18.09
N VAL A 244 -6.32 -7.02 18.48
CA VAL A 244 -7.52 -7.19 19.28
C VAL A 244 -7.11 -7.87 20.59
N ASN A 245 -7.29 -7.14 21.69
CA ASN A 245 -7.13 -7.63 23.06
C ASN A 245 -8.44 -7.50 23.82
N ASP A 246 -9.52 -7.94 23.18
CA ASP A 246 -10.88 -7.89 23.72
C ASP A 246 -11.56 -9.22 23.39
N SER A 247 -11.68 -10.07 24.42
CA SER A 247 -12.31 -11.39 24.29
C SER A 247 -13.82 -11.32 24.11
N GLU A 248 -14.48 -10.22 24.50
CA GLU A 248 -15.92 -10.03 24.29
C GLU A 248 -16.21 -9.65 22.84
N ALA A 249 -15.35 -8.82 22.23
CA ALA A 249 -15.44 -8.47 20.82
C ALA A 249 -15.23 -9.68 19.89
N THR A 250 -14.53 -10.71 20.36
CA THR A 250 -14.14 -11.90 19.57
C THR A 250 -14.21 -13.18 20.41
N PRO A 251 -15.41 -13.65 20.80
CA PRO A 251 -15.57 -14.72 21.80
C PRO A 251 -14.95 -16.07 21.39
N GLN A 252 -14.80 -16.30 20.09
CA GLN A 252 -14.12 -17.47 19.50
C GLN A 252 -12.58 -17.37 19.51
N LEU A 253 -12.00 -16.19 19.77
CA LEU A 253 -10.56 -15.92 19.80
C LEU A 253 -10.16 -15.30 21.15
N ARG A 254 -10.26 -16.09 22.22
CA ARG A 254 -10.08 -15.63 23.62
C ARG A 254 -8.69 -15.10 24.00
N ARG A 255 -7.69 -15.22 23.13
CA ARG A 255 -6.33 -14.71 23.36
C ARG A 255 -6.08 -13.48 22.51
N PRO A 256 -5.20 -12.55 22.92
CA PRO A 256 -4.84 -11.42 22.08
C PRO A 256 -4.38 -11.89 20.69
N HIS A 257 -4.91 -11.28 19.63
CA HIS A 257 -4.67 -11.71 18.26
C HIS A 257 -4.69 -10.51 17.30
N TYR A 258 -4.31 -10.77 16.05
CA TYR A 258 -4.40 -9.79 14.97
C TYR A 258 -5.46 -10.22 13.98
N LEU A 259 -6.29 -9.27 13.55
CA LEU A 259 -7.25 -9.45 12.47
C LEU A 259 -6.80 -8.65 11.25
N ALA A 260 -6.82 -9.29 10.08
CA ALA A 260 -6.54 -8.63 8.81
C ALA A 260 -7.51 -9.11 7.75
N LEU A 261 -7.85 -8.21 6.83
CA LEU A 261 -8.64 -8.53 5.65
C LEU A 261 -7.73 -8.92 4.49
N PHE A 262 -8.15 -9.93 3.75
CA PHE A 262 -7.52 -10.37 2.51
C PHE A 262 -8.55 -10.45 1.40
N HIS A 263 -8.10 -10.14 0.19
CA HIS A 263 -8.86 -10.37 -1.02
C HIS A 263 -8.56 -11.77 -1.55
N VAL A 264 -9.60 -12.42 -2.04
CA VAL A 264 -9.53 -13.67 -2.77
C VAL A 264 -9.90 -13.35 -4.22
N LYS A 265 -9.03 -13.67 -5.16
CA LYS A 265 -9.27 -13.47 -6.59
C LYS A 265 -9.27 -14.82 -7.30
N ASP A 266 -10.22 -15.03 -8.20
CA ASP A 266 -10.15 -16.07 -9.22
C ASP A 266 -9.62 -15.43 -10.51
N PRO A 267 -8.39 -15.74 -10.95
CA PRO A 267 -7.79 -15.19 -12.16
C PRO A 267 -8.61 -15.45 -13.43
N ARG A 268 -9.51 -16.44 -13.41
CA ARG A 268 -10.35 -16.79 -14.57
C ARG A 268 -11.53 -15.84 -14.75
N THR A 269 -11.88 -15.06 -13.74
CA THR A 269 -13.06 -14.19 -13.74
C THR A 269 -12.70 -12.70 -13.59
N SER A 270 -11.41 -12.36 -13.68
CA SER A 270 -10.87 -11.02 -13.40
C SER A 270 -10.22 -10.37 -14.62
#